data_AF-A0A2N5ZDZ9-F1
#
_entry.id   AF-A0A2N5ZDZ9-F1
#
_cell.length_a   1.000
_cell.length_b   1.000
_cell.length_c   1.000
_cell.angle_alpha   90.00
_cell.angle_beta   90.00
_cell.angle_gamma   90.00
#
_symmetry.space_group_name_H-M   'P 1'
#
loop_
_entity.id
_entity.type
_entity.pdbx_description
1 polymer ?
#
loop_
_entity_poly.entity_id
_entity_poly.type
_entity_poly.pdbx_seq_one_letter_code
_entity_poly.pdbx_strand_id
1 'polypeptide(L)'
;MFGQNDQLILKKYKSNKQKVIESSETIKVITNSGKRIKGKFNVIDEKTLAIGVDTIKISDIKKIRYRSIGGIITGGIIGTSGLLGAIGGAGIIISTSSEGALAAIIGVVLGVPVLTAGTLIATTGILVATVGKAHKPKKWEYRLVKAN
;
A
#
# COMPACT_ATOMS: atom_id res chain seq x y z
N MET A 1 26.10 0.09 -21.02
CA MET A 1 25.13 1.01 -21.64
C MET A 1 23.97 1.17 -20.67
N PHE A 2 23.87 2.31 -19.97
CA PHE A 2 22.72 2.58 -19.09
C PHE A 2 21.53 2.92 -19.97
N GLY A 3 20.64 1.95 -20.17
CA GLY A 3 19.40 2.13 -20.92
C GLY A 3 18.59 3.25 -20.28
N GLN A 4 18.47 4.36 -21.00
CA GLN A 4 17.63 5.47 -20.62
C GLN A 4 16.20 4.95 -20.81
N ASN A 5 15.53 4.61 -19.72
CA ASN A 5 14.15 4.10 -19.74
C ASN A 5 13.22 5.21 -19.25
N ASP A 6 12.04 5.30 -19.86
CA ASP A 6 10.97 6.18 -19.42
C ASP A 6 10.62 5.93 -17.95
N GLN A 7 10.45 6.99 -17.17
CA GLN A 7 10.29 6.90 -15.72
C GLN A 7 9.28 7.92 -15.18
N LEU A 8 8.56 7.51 -14.13
CA LEU A 8 7.76 8.38 -13.28
C LEU A 8 8.49 8.59 -11.95
N ILE A 9 8.92 9.82 -11.70
CA ILE A 9 9.61 10.21 -10.47
C ILE A 9 8.60 10.85 -9.52
N LEU A 10 8.47 10.27 -8.33
CA LEU A 10 7.70 10.83 -7.22
C LEU A 10 8.67 11.41 -6.18
N LYS A 11 8.75 12.74 -6.10
CA LYS A 11 9.60 13.44 -5.12
C LYS A 11 8.75 13.96 -3.96
N LYS A 12 9.14 13.67 -2.73
CA LYS A 12 8.40 14.16 -1.55
C LYS A 12 8.77 15.62 -1.28
N TYR A 13 7.80 16.50 -1.00
CA TYR A 13 8.13 17.92 -0.75
C TYR A 13 8.97 18.15 0.51
N LYS A 14 8.63 17.46 1.60
CA LYS A 14 9.27 17.65 2.92
C LYS A 14 10.57 16.85 3.11
N SER A 15 11.04 16.13 2.10
CA SER A 15 12.17 15.21 2.25
C SER A 15 12.80 14.92 0.90
N ASN A 16 14.12 14.81 0.84
CA ASN A 16 14.84 14.39 -0.37
C ASN A 16 14.57 12.93 -0.80
N LYS A 17 13.58 12.25 -0.21
CA LYS A 17 13.11 10.94 -0.64
C LYS A 17 12.46 11.05 -2.02
N GLN A 18 13.06 10.35 -2.97
CA GLN A 18 12.54 10.16 -4.31
C GLN A 18 12.14 8.70 -4.50
N LYS A 19 11.11 8.47 -5.29
CA LYS A 19 10.72 7.13 -5.72
C LYS A 19 10.67 7.15 -7.24
N VAL A 20 11.56 6.37 -7.84
CA VAL A 20 11.58 6.14 -9.28
C VAL A 20 10.68 4.94 -9.56
N ILE A 21 9.77 5.10 -10.51
CA ILE A 21 8.93 4.02 -11.01
C ILE A 21 9.26 3.90 -12.50
N GLU A 22 9.75 2.74 -12.91
CA GLU A 22 10.10 2.48 -14.30
C GLU A 22 8.85 2.33 -15.16
N SER A 23 8.94 2.73 -16.43
CA SER A 23 7.88 2.47 -17.40
C SER A 23 7.60 0.97 -17.49
N SER A 24 6.38 0.60 -17.85
CA SER A 24 5.80 -0.76 -17.81
C SER A 24 5.44 -1.31 -16.42
N GLU A 25 5.75 -0.59 -15.34
CA GLU A 25 5.28 -0.95 -13.99
C GLU A 25 3.78 -0.73 -13.83
N THR A 26 3.14 -1.55 -12.99
CA THR A 26 1.71 -1.42 -12.73
C THR A 26 1.44 -0.34 -11.69
N ILE A 27 0.73 0.71 -12.10
CA ILE A 27 0.26 1.77 -11.21
C ILE A 27 -1.26 1.84 -11.20
N LYS A 28 -1.82 2.41 -10.13
CA LYS A 28 -3.23 2.78 -10.05
C LYS A 28 -3.36 4.28 -9.89
N VAL A 29 -3.94 4.92 -10.88
CA VAL A 29 -4.20 6.35 -10.91
C VAL A 29 -5.66 6.62 -10.57
N ILE A 30 -5.87 7.68 -9.79
CA ILE A 30 -7.20 8.21 -9.51
C ILE A 30 -7.17 9.66 -9.95
N THR A 31 -8.03 10.01 -10.89
CA THR A 31 -8.10 11.36 -11.48
C THR A 31 -8.85 12.32 -10.56
N ASN A 32 -8.82 13.62 -10.87
CA ASN A 32 -9.58 14.63 -10.13
C ASN A 32 -11.09 14.41 -10.27
N SER A 33 -11.54 13.93 -11.44
CA SER A 33 -12.91 13.47 -11.70
C SER A 33 -13.31 12.20 -10.92
N GLY A 34 -12.36 11.52 -10.28
CA GLY A 34 -12.61 10.33 -9.47
C GLY A 34 -12.52 9.00 -10.22
N LYS A 35 -12.29 9.02 -11.55
CA LYS A 35 -12.05 7.81 -12.36
C LYS A 35 -10.84 7.05 -11.80
N ARG A 36 -10.97 5.73 -11.67
CA ARG A 36 -9.91 4.85 -11.13
C ARG A 36 -9.40 3.96 -12.25
N ILE A 37 -8.14 4.12 -12.62
CA ILE A 37 -7.51 3.37 -13.71
C ILE A 37 -6.33 2.60 -13.13
N LYS A 38 -6.19 1.32 -13.47
CA LYS A 38 -5.09 0.46 -13.04
C LYS A 38 -4.52 -0.24 -14.25
N GLY A 39 -3.20 -0.18 -14.42
CA GLY A 39 -2.52 -0.85 -15.52
C GLY A 39 -1.04 -0.53 -15.55
N LYS A 40 -0.34 -1.12 -16.52
CA LYS A 40 1.02 -0.71 -16.85
C LYS A 40 0.97 0.69 -17.44
N PHE A 41 1.82 1.58 -16.96
CA PHE A 41 1.90 2.92 -17.56
C PHE A 41 3.02 2.99 -18.60
N ASN A 42 2.87 3.92 -19.53
CA ASN A 42 3.90 4.34 -20.44
C ASN A 42 3.94 5.88 -20.49
N VAL A 43 5.12 6.46 -20.73
CA VAL A 43 5.28 7.91 -20.83
C VAL A 43 5.10 8.30 -22.29
N ILE A 44 4.11 9.17 -22.59
CA ILE A 44 3.93 9.68 -23.96
C ILE A 44 4.79 10.93 -24.13
N ASP A 45 4.69 11.85 -23.18
CA ASP A 45 5.47 13.10 -23.10
C ASP A 45 5.69 13.50 -21.61
N GLU A 46 6.34 14.64 -21.38
CA GLU A 46 6.68 15.14 -20.03
C GLU A 46 5.47 15.49 -19.14
N LYS A 47 4.26 15.58 -19.71
CA LYS A 47 3.02 15.99 -19.05
C LYS A 47 1.92 14.94 -19.14
N THR A 48 2.10 13.90 -19.96
CA THR A 48 1.08 12.89 -20.25
C THR A 48 1.63 11.47 -20.16
N LEU A 49 0.83 10.61 -19.54
CA LEU A 49 1.11 9.18 -19.42
C LEU A 49 -0.07 8.38 -19.96
N ALA A 50 0.21 7.26 -20.60
CA ALA A 50 -0.78 6.25 -20.96
C ALA A 50 -0.87 5.21 -19.85
N ILE A 51 -2.07 4.71 -19.56
CA ILE A 51 -2.30 3.52 -18.74
C ILE A 51 -3.25 2.60 -19.49
N GLY A 52 -2.72 1.53 -20.08
CA GLY A 52 -3.49 0.74 -21.04
C GLY A 52 -3.89 1.60 -22.24
N VAL A 53 -5.20 1.74 -22.46
CA VAL A 53 -5.77 2.55 -23.56
C VAL A 53 -6.10 4.00 -23.15
N ASP A 54 -6.04 4.32 -21.85
CA ASP A 54 -6.37 5.65 -21.35
C ASP A 54 -5.13 6.57 -21.36
N THR A 55 -5.25 7.76 -21.95
CA THR A 55 -4.24 8.82 -21.84
C THR A 55 -4.63 9.81 -20.75
N ILE A 56 -3.72 10.09 -19.81
CA ILE A 56 -3.96 10.90 -18.63
C ILE A 56 -2.89 11.99 -18.51
N LYS A 57 -3.32 13.24 -18.31
CA LYS A 57 -2.42 14.36 -17.99
C LYS A 57 -2.00 14.29 -16.52
N ILE A 58 -0.74 14.57 -16.19
CA ILE A 58 -0.24 14.62 -14.80
C ILE A 58 -1.10 15.55 -13.93
N SER A 59 -1.50 16.70 -14.48
CA SER A 59 -2.28 17.70 -13.76
C SER A 59 -3.67 17.21 -13.34
N ASP A 60 -4.22 16.20 -14.04
CA ASP A 60 -5.51 15.60 -13.70
C ASP A 60 -5.38 14.48 -12.64
N ILE A 61 -4.18 14.17 -12.17
CA ILE A 61 -3.95 13.08 -11.22
C ILE A 61 -4.18 13.54 -9.78
N LYS A 62 -5.24 13.03 -9.16
CA LYS A 62 -5.55 13.25 -7.73
C LYS A 62 -4.68 12.41 -6.80
N LYS A 63 -4.32 11.18 -7.20
CA LYS A 63 -3.37 10.33 -6.47
C LYS A 63 -2.87 9.17 -7.32
N ILE A 64 -1.63 8.75 -7.05
CA ILE A 64 -1.00 7.56 -7.62
C ILE A 64 -0.77 6.53 -6.52
N ARG A 65 -1.22 5.31 -6.75
CA ARG A 65 -0.89 4.14 -5.92
C ARG A 65 0.06 3.25 -6.69
N TYR A 66 1.18 2.93 -6.05
CA TYR A 66 2.19 2.02 -6.59
C TYR A 66 2.51 0.94 -5.57
N ARG A 67 2.49 -0.31 -6.04
CA ARG A 67 2.74 -1.51 -5.26
C ARG A 67 4.22 -1.90 -5.40
N SER A 68 5.09 -1.17 -4.70
CA SER A 68 6.52 -1.51 -4.67
C SER A 68 6.76 -2.84 -3.95
N ILE A 69 7.76 -3.61 -4.38
CA ILE A 69 8.21 -4.85 -3.75
C ILE A 69 8.42 -4.68 -2.25
N GLY A 70 9.14 -3.63 -1.82
CA GLY A 70 9.31 -3.35 -0.39
C GLY A 70 8.00 -3.09 0.37
N GLY A 71 6.97 -2.55 -0.31
CA GLY A 71 5.63 -2.39 0.27
C GLY A 71 4.89 -3.73 0.41
N ILE A 72 5.10 -4.66 -0.53
CA ILE A 72 4.59 -6.03 -0.44
C ILE A 72 5.23 -6.75 0.75
N ILE A 73 6.56 -6.68 0.86
CA ILE A 73 7.32 -7.32 1.95
C ILE A 73 6.91 -6.73 3.31
N THR A 74 6.94 -5.41 3.47
CA THR A 74 6.54 -4.76 4.73
C THR A 74 5.09 -5.07 5.07
N GLY A 75 4.17 -5.01 4.09
CA GLY A 75 2.77 -5.36 4.32
C GLY A 75 2.58 -6.84 4.70
N GLY A 76 3.37 -7.74 4.11
CA GLY A 76 3.41 -9.15 4.45
C GLY A 76 3.84 -9.37 5.91
N ILE A 77 4.97 -8.79 6.32
CA ILE A 77 5.49 -8.91 7.70
C ILE A 77 4.48 -8.38 8.73
N ILE A 78 3.90 -7.20 8.48
CA ILE A 78 2.86 -6.62 9.34
C ILE A 78 1.62 -7.53 9.36
N GLY A 79 1.23 -8.05 8.19
CA GLY A 79 0.08 -8.94 8.05
C GLY A 79 0.23 -10.21 8.87
N THR A 80 1.39 -10.87 8.75
CA THR A 80 1.72 -12.10 9.48
C THR A 80 1.85 -11.86 10.97
N SER A 81 2.48 -10.77 11.41
CA SER A 81 2.60 -10.47 12.85
C SER A 81 1.24 -10.19 13.49
N GLY A 82 0.37 -9.45 12.78
CA GLY A 82 -1.01 -9.24 13.21
C GLY A 82 -1.80 -10.54 13.28
N LEU A 83 -1.65 -11.42 12.28
CA LEU A 83 -2.34 -12.71 12.26
C LEU A 83 -1.89 -13.60 13.44
N LEU A 84 -0.60 -13.65 13.74
CA LEU A 84 -0.08 -14.37 14.91
C LEU A 84 -0.66 -13.80 16.22
N GLY A 85 -0.74 -12.47 16.33
CA GLY A 85 -1.39 -11.82 17.46
C GLY A 85 -2.88 -12.18 17.58
N ALA A 86 -3.60 -12.20 16.46
CA ALA A 86 -5.01 -12.59 16.42
C ALA A 86 -5.22 -14.05 16.86
N ILE A 87 -4.40 -14.97 16.33
CA ILE A 87 -4.42 -16.38 16.72
C ILE A 87 -4.07 -16.54 18.20
N GLY A 88 -3.06 -15.82 18.69
CA GLY A 88 -2.69 -15.83 20.11
C GLY A 88 -3.82 -15.34 21.02
N GLY A 89 -4.47 -14.23 20.66
CA GLY A 89 -5.63 -13.70 21.40
C GLY A 89 -6.81 -14.67 21.43
N ALA A 90 -7.14 -15.28 20.28
CA ALA A 90 -8.15 -16.34 20.22
C ALA A 90 -7.75 -17.56 21.05
N GLY A 91 -6.48 -17.96 21.01
CA GLY A 91 -5.92 -19.06 21.79
C GLY A 91 -6.10 -18.85 23.30
N ILE A 92 -5.82 -17.64 23.81
CA ILE A 92 -6.02 -17.27 25.22
C ILE A 92 -7.49 -17.45 25.62
N ILE A 93 -8.43 -16.97 24.80
CA ILE A 93 -9.87 -17.08 25.08
C ILE A 93 -10.28 -18.56 25.13
N ILE A 94 -9.86 -19.35 24.14
CA ILE A 94 -10.23 -20.75 24.03
C ILE A 94 -9.65 -21.57 25.19
N SER A 95 -8.35 -21.42 25.50
CA SER A 95 -7.68 -22.23 26.53
C SER A 95 -8.24 -21.99 27.93
N THR A 96 -8.53 -20.73 28.25
CA THR A 96 -9.06 -20.36 29.57
C THR A 96 -10.55 -20.66 29.72
N SER A 97 -11.31 -20.71 28.62
CA SER A 97 -12.74 -21.06 28.66
C SER A 97 -12.98 -22.51 29.10
N SER A 98 -12.02 -23.41 28.87
CA SER A 98 -12.08 -24.81 29.34
C SER A 98 -11.73 -25.00 30.82
N GLU A 99 -11.19 -23.99 31.50
CA GLU A 99 -10.67 -24.11 32.88
C GLU A 99 -11.68 -23.66 33.95
N GLY A 100 -12.82 -23.07 33.56
CA GLY A 100 -13.90 -22.66 34.45
C GLY A 100 -14.25 -21.17 34.34
N ALA A 101 -15.33 -20.75 35.03
CA ALA A 101 -15.93 -19.43 34.83
C ALA A 101 -14.98 -18.25 35.13
N LEU A 102 -14.17 -18.35 36.19
CA LEU A 102 -13.24 -17.28 36.56
C LEU A 102 -12.09 -17.16 35.55
N ALA A 103 -11.55 -18.31 35.09
CA ALA A 103 -10.53 -18.35 34.06
C ALA A 103 -11.05 -17.81 32.72
N ALA A 104 -12.28 -18.17 32.35
CA ALA A 104 -12.93 -17.65 31.14
C ALA A 104 -13.06 -16.11 31.16
N ILE A 105 -13.40 -15.51 32.31
CA ILE A 105 -13.47 -14.04 32.45
C ILE A 105 -12.09 -13.42 32.22
N ILE A 106 -11.04 -13.96 32.84
CA ILE A 106 -9.66 -13.49 32.65
C ILE A 106 -9.23 -13.63 31.19
N GLY A 107 -9.57 -14.76 30.58
CA GLY A 107 -9.34 -15.07 29.18
C GLY A 107 -9.94 -14.06 28.23
N VAL A 108 -11.18 -13.66 28.46
CA VAL A 108 -11.86 -12.64 27.66
C VAL A 108 -11.22 -11.27 27.86
N VAL A 109 -10.94 -10.88 29.11
CA VAL A 109 -10.34 -9.58 29.45
C VAL A 109 -8.97 -9.39 28.80
N LEU A 110 -8.14 -10.44 28.74
CA LEU A 110 -6.81 -10.37 28.14
C LEU A 110 -6.81 -10.71 26.64
N GLY A 111 -7.60 -11.70 26.25
CA GLY A 111 -7.61 -12.24 24.90
C GLY A 111 -8.33 -11.36 23.88
N VAL A 112 -9.43 -10.69 24.23
CA VAL A 112 -10.17 -9.82 23.30
C VAL A 112 -9.34 -8.61 22.85
N PRO A 113 -8.64 -7.87 23.73
CA PRO A 113 -7.75 -6.80 23.29
C PRO A 113 -6.65 -7.28 22.34
N VAL A 114 -6.02 -8.43 22.64
CA VAL A 114 -4.96 -9.01 21.82
C VAL A 114 -5.49 -9.46 20.46
N LEU A 115 -6.64 -10.13 20.42
CA LEU A 115 -7.32 -10.53 19.20
C LEU A 115 -7.68 -9.32 18.33
N THR A 116 -8.24 -8.27 18.94
CA THR A 116 -8.66 -7.05 18.24
C THR A 116 -7.46 -6.30 17.68
N ALA A 117 -6.39 -6.13 18.48
CA ALA A 117 -5.16 -5.51 18.02
C ALA A 117 -4.53 -6.33 16.87
N GLY A 118 -4.44 -7.65 17.02
CA GLY A 118 -3.90 -8.55 16.01
C GLY A 118 -4.65 -8.46 14.68
N THR A 119 -5.98 -8.52 14.72
CA THR A 119 -6.82 -8.42 13.52
C THR A 119 -6.68 -7.06 12.81
N LEU A 120 -6.62 -5.95 13.55
CA LEU A 120 -6.38 -4.62 12.98
C LEU A 120 -5.00 -4.49 12.32
N ILE A 121 -3.97 -5.05 12.96
CA ILE A 121 -2.61 -5.07 12.41
C ILE A 121 -2.58 -5.94 11.14
N ALA A 122 -3.21 -7.13 11.17
CA ALA A 122 -3.25 -8.05 10.05
C ALA A 122 -3.92 -7.41 8.83
N THR A 123 -5.11 -6.84 9.02
CA THR A 123 -5.86 -6.15 7.96
C THR A 123 -5.09 -4.97 7.38
N THR A 124 -4.42 -4.19 8.22
CA THR A 124 -3.55 -3.09 7.76
C THR A 124 -2.38 -3.60 6.93
N GLY A 125 -1.71 -4.67 7.37
CA GLY A 125 -0.62 -5.31 6.64
C GLY A 125 -1.05 -5.79 5.26
N ILE A 126 -2.18 -6.51 5.18
CA ILE A 126 -2.77 -6.99 3.93
C ILE A 126 -3.10 -5.83 2.99
N LEU A 127 -3.68 -4.74 3.49
CA LEU A 127 -3.98 -3.57 2.69
C LEU A 127 -2.71 -2.91 2.13
N VAL A 128 -1.67 -2.76 2.95
CA VAL A 128 -0.37 -2.23 2.49
C VAL A 128 0.23 -3.14 1.42
N ALA A 129 0.16 -4.46 1.63
CA ALA A 129 0.71 -5.44 0.71
C ALA A 129 -0.03 -5.49 -0.63
N THR A 130 -1.36 -5.33 -0.64
CA THR A 130 -2.21 -5.54 -1.84
C THR A 130 -2.50 -4.25 -2.60
N VAL A 131 -2.78 -3.17 -1.89
CA VAL A 131 -3.25 -1.91 -2.46
C VAL A 131 -2.11 -0.94 -2.75
N GLY A 132 -1.00 -1.07 -2.02
CA GLY A 132 0.16 -0.19 -2.13
C GLY A 132 -0.06 1.20 -1.52
N LYS A 133 1.03 1.95 -1.37
CA LYS A 133 1.00 3.29 -0.75
C LYS A 133 0.43 4.31 -1.73
N ALA A 134 -0.42 5.20 -1.21
CA ALA A 134 -0.96 6.33 -1.97
C ALA A 134 -0.05 7.56 -1.88
N HIS A 135 0.32 8.08 -3.04
CA HIS A 135 1.10 9.29 -3.20
C HIS A 135 0.13 10.35 -3.71
N LYS A 136 -0.13 11.39 -2.91
CA LYS A 136 -1.04 12.51 -3.24
C LYS A 136 -0.22 13.74 -3.64
N PRO A 137 -0.70 14.58 -4.57
CA PRO A 137 0.03 15.74 -5.05
C PRO A 137 0.38 16.71 -3.89
N LYS A 138 -0.50 16.87 -2.88
CA LYS A 138 -0.22 17.68 -1.67
C LYS A 138 1.08 17.32 -0.93
N LYS A 139 1.59 16.10 -1.05
CA LYS A 139 2.82 15.64 -0.36
C LYS A 139 3.93 15.24 -1.32
N TRP A 140 3.62 15.07 -2.60
CA TRP A 140 4.48 14.46 -3.61
C TRP A 140 4.37 15.23 -4.92
N GLU A 141 5.51 15.66 -5.45
CA GLU A 141 5.65 16.18 -6.79
C GLU A 141 5.78 15.02 -7.78
N TYR A 142 5.11 15.13 -8.94
CA TYR A 142 5.16 14.13 -10.00
C TYR A 142 5.96 14.70 -11.17
N ARG A 143 6.94 13.95 -11.66
CA ARG A 143 7.70 14.30 -12.86
C ARG A 143 7.78 13.08 -13.77
N LEU A 144 7.47 13.27 -15.04
CA LEU A 144 7.71 12.27 -16.08
C LEU A 144 9.05 12.58 -16.74
N VAL A 145 9.85 11.55 -16.92
CA VAL A 145 11.11 11.61 -17.65
C VAL A 145 10.97 10.67 -18.83
N LYS A 146 11.06 11.21 -20.03
CA LYS A 146 11.12 10.44 -21.26
C LYS A 146 12.58 10.28 -21.65
N ALA A 147 12.98 9.05 -21.93
CA ALA A 147 14.28 8.78 -22.52
C ALA A 147 14.25 9.13 -24.01
N ASN A 148 15.28 9.83 -24.49
CA ASN A 148 15.44 10.16 -25.90
C ASN A 148 16.15 9.04 -26.67
#